data_AF-A0AAW1TZK7-F1
#
_entry.id   AF-A0AAW1TZK7-F1
#
_cell.length_a   1.000
_cell.length_b   1.000
_cell.length_c   1.000
_cell.angle_alpha   90.00
_cell.angle_beta   90.00
_cell.angle_gamma   90.00
#
_symmetry.space_group_name_H-M   'P 1'
#
loop_
_entity.id
_entity.type
_entity.pdbx_description
1 polymer ?
#
loop_
_entity_poly.entity_id
_entity_poly.type
_entity_poly.pdbx_seq_one_letter_code
_entity_poly.pdbx_strand_id
1 'polypeptide(L)'
;MGMIQDEMMQSDQGTPSCQNLPGLTPGQVRICHLYIDHMNPVALGAKNALKECEHQFQDRRWNCSLLDDVNVLGPVLNMGSRESAFAHALAAAGVAYAISRACKDGQLSSCGCSRMRRPKDLRKDWVWGGCGDNLEYGHKFTQTFVDIIERERRYKRGTRSQGKSLMNLHNNEAGRRAVFKKSKVTCKCHGVSGSCSLITCWQQMASFREIGENVIIF
;
A
#
# COMPACT_ATOMS: atom_id res chain seq x y z
N MET A 1 21.93 5.49 45.14
CA MET A 1 20.85 6.48 44.92
C MET A 1 21.33 7.37 43.78
N GLY A 2 21.21 6.99 42.51
CA GLY A 2 19.95 6.83 41.79
C GLY A 2 19.74 8.06 40.89
N MET A 3 20.59 8.20 39.87
CA MET A 3 20.39 9.10 38.72
C MET A 3 20.75 8.31 37.46
N ILE A 4 20.06 8.63 36.36
CA ILE A 4 20.22 8.16 34.97
C ILE A 4 19.32 6.96 34.61
N GLN A 5 18.20 7.26 33.94
CA GLN A 5 17.72 6.58 32.72
C GLN A 5 16.40 7.21 32.24
N ASP A 6 16.50 8.37 31.61
CA ASP A 6 15.50 8.89 30.66
C ASP A 6 16.27 9.27 29.40
N GLU A 7 16.64 8.29 28.56
CA GLU A 7 17.15 8.50 27.19
C GLU A 7 17.39 7.14 26.50
N MET A 8 16.33 6.49 26.01
CA MET A 8 16.45 5.39 25.04
C MET A 8 15.25 5.39 24.06
N MET A 9 15.20 6.37 23.15
CA MET A 9 14.45 6.26 21.89
C MET A 9 15.23 6.90 20.72
N GLN A 10 16.52 6.61 20.63
CA GLN A 10 17.30 6.80 19.41
C GLN A 10 18.29 5.65 19.31
N SER A 11 17.81 4.47 18.93
CA SER A 11 18.68 3.46 18.33
C SER A 11 18.71 3.71 16.83
N ASP A 12 19.81 4.33 16.42
CA ASP A 12 20.34 4.33 15.05
C ASP A 12 20.55 2.88 14.61
N GLN A 13 19.50 2.22 14.12
CA GLN A 13 19.66 1.03 13.29
C GLN A 13 20.02 1.53 11.91
N GLY A 14 21.32 1.52 11.61
CA GLY A 14 21.84 1.87 10.28
C GLY A 14 20.96 1.26 9.19
N THR A 15 20.51 2.09 8.26
CA THR A 15 19.52 1.74 7.23
C THR A 15 19.88 0.39 6.62
N PRO A 16 19.03 -0.65 6.75
CA PRO A 16 19.36 -1.97 6.25
C PRO A 16 19.65 -1.88 4.75
N SER A 17 20.81 -2.39 4.35
CA SER A 17 21.19 -2.45 2.94
C SER A 17 20.10 -3.17 2.16
N CYS A 18 19.70 -2.61 1.01
CA CYS A 18 18.69 -3.19 0.13
C CYS A 18 19.01 -4.64 -0.29
N GLN A 19 20.29 -5.02 -0.28
CA GLN A 19 20.76 -6.38 -0.57
C GLN A 19 20.43 -7.38 0.55
N ASN A 20 20.29 -6.90 1.78
CA ASN A 20 20.03 -7.73 2.96
C ASN A 20 18.52 -7.84 3.29
N LEU A 21 17.66 -7.14 2.54
CA LEU A 21 16.22 -7.23 2.72
C LEU A 21 15.73 -8.56 2.13
N PRO A 22 15.19 -9.48 2.96
CA PRO A 22 14.73 -10.78 2.48
C PRO A 22 13.55 -10.62 1.52
N GLY A 23 13.52 -11.45 0.47
CA GLY A 23 12.38 -11.54 -0.45
C GLY A 23 12.36 -10.52 -1.60
N LEU A 24 13.32 -9.59 -1.69
CA LEU A 24 13.40 -8.67 -2.83
C LEU A 24 14.02 -9.31 -4.06
N THR A 25 13.44 -9.07 -5.24
CA THR A 25 14.05 -9.46 -6.51
C THR A 25 15.17 -8.50 -6.93
N PRO A 26 16.07 -8.88 -7.85
CA PRO A 26 17.10 -7.97 -8.37
C PRO A 26 16.51 -6.68 -8.94
N GLY A 27 15.32 -6.72 -9.55
CA GLY A 27 14.58 -5.53 -9.98
C GLY A 27 14.18 -4.63 -8.83
N GLN A 28 13.64 -5.20 -7.75
CA GLN A 28 13.23 -4.45 -6.56
C GLN A 28 14.43 -3.86 -5.81
N VAL A 29 15.55 -4.57 -5.72
CA VAL A 29 16.79 -4.06 -5.10
C VAL A 29 17.27 -2.79 -5.81
N ARG A 30 17.19 -2.72 -7.14
CA ARG A 30 17.54 -1.50 -7.89
C ARG A 30 16.62 -0.33 -7.54
N ILE A 31 15.31 -0.59 -7.39
CA ILE A 31 14.35 0.45 -6.98
C ILE A 31 14.58 0.87 -5.53
N CYS A 32 14.90 -0.08 -4.65
CA CYS A 32 15.22 0.18 -3.25
C CYS A 32 16.42 1.13 -3.12
N HIS A 33 17.50 0.95 -3.90
CA HIS A 33 18.63 1.88 -3.87
C HIS A 33 18.24 3.31 -4.27
N LEU A 34 17.25 3.48 -5.16
CA LEU A 34 16.77 4.79 -5.59
C LEU A 34 15.77 5.42 -4.60
N TYR A 35 15.06 4.60 -3.84
CA TYR A 35 13.92 4.98 -3.01
C TYR A 35 14.00 4.31 -1.63
N ILE A 36 15.15 4.44 -0.97
CA ILE A 36 15.43 3.73 0.29
C ILE A 36 14.46 4.14 1.41
N ASP A 37 14.07 5.41 1.45
CA ASP A 37 13.07 5.99 2.37
C ASP A 37 11.66 5.38 2.18
N HIS A 38 11.39 4.70 1.06
CA HIS A 38 10.10 4.07 0.79
C HIS A 38 9.99 2.66 1.37
N MET A 39 11.11 2.02 1.73
CA MET A 39 11.10 0.60 2.10
C MET A 39 10.38 0.33 3.42
N ASN A 40 10.43 1.26 4.37
CA ASN A 40 9.70 1.15 5.63
C ASN A 40 8.17 1.15 5.39
N PRO A 41 7.58 2.13 4.66
CA PRO A 41 6.19 2.06 4.25
C PRO A 41 5.84 0.84 3.38
N VAL A 42 6.72 0.39 2.48
CA VAL A 42 6.51 -0.84 1.69
C VAL A 42 6.32 -2.05 2.61
N ALA A 43 7.23 -2.25 3.57
CA ALA A 43 7.17 -3.35 4.52
C ALA A 43 5.90 -3.27 5.39
N LEU A 44 5.54 -2.07 5.85
CA LEU A 44 4.30 -1.83 6.60
C LEU A 44 3.07 -2.16 5.74
N GLY A 45 3.06 -1.76 4.47
CA GLY A 45 1.98 -2.05 3.52
C GLY A 45 1.79 -3.54 3.29
N ALA A 46 2.90 -4.28 3.09
CA ALA A 46 2.87 -5.73 2.96
C ALA A 46 2.35 -6.42 4.23
N LYS A 47 2.80 -5.97 5.41
CA LYS A 47 2.31 -6.48 6.71
C LYS A 47 0.82 -6.24 6.91
N ASN A 48 0.33 -5.06 6.54
CA ASN A 48 -1.11 -4.75 6.63
C ASN A 48 -1.93 -5.58 5.64
N ALA A 49 -1.42 -5.81 4.43
CA ALA A 49 -2.04 -6.71 3.45
C ALA A 49 -2.19 -8.13 3.98
N LEU A 50 -1.15 -8.68 4.61
CA LEU A 50 -1.20 -10.02 5.19
C LEU A 50 -2.25 -10.12 6.32
N LYS A 51 -2.21 -9.19 7.28
CA LYS A 51 -3.19 -9.16 8.39
C LYS A 51 -4.63 -9.05 7.88
N GLU A 52 -4.83 -8.24 6.84
CA GLU A 52 -6.14 -8.10 6.21
C GLU A 52 -6.55 -9.39 5.51
N CYS A 53 -5.62 -10.06 4.83
CA CYS A 53 -5.87 -11.34 4.18
C CYS A 53 -6.30 -12.42 5.18
N GLU A 54 -5.54 -12.56 6.28
CA GLU A 54 -5.85 -13.49 7.37
C GLU A 54 -7.25 -13.22 7.94
N HIS A 55 -7.61 -11.96 8.14
CA HIS A 55 -8.94 -11.62 8.62
C HIS A 55 -10.03 -12.00 7.61
N GLN A 56 -9.87 -11.65 6.33
CA GLN A 56 -10.89 -11.93 5.31
C GLN A 56 -11.11 -13.42 5.08
N PHE A 57 -10.10 -14.24 5.38
CA PHE A 57 -10.11 -15.68 5.18
C PHE A 57 -10.15 -16.49 6.49
N GLN A 58 -10.38 -15.86 7.64
CA GLN A 58 -10.31 -16.51 8.96
C GLN A 58 -11.23 -17.75 9.09
N ASP A 59 -12.39 -17.73 8.42
CA ASP A 59 -13.38 -18.83 8.45
C ASP A 59 -13.31 -19.74 7.20
N ARG A 60 -12.20 -19.68 6.44
CA ARG A 60 -12.01 -20.43 5.19
C ARG A 60 -10.96 -21.52 5.38
N ARG A 61 -11.07 -22.59 4.57
CA ARG A 61 -10.09 -23.70 4.57
C ARG A 61 -8.65 -23.24 4.30
N TRP A 62 -8.51 -22.23 3.45
CA TRP A 62 -7.27 -21.48 3.30
C TRP A 62 -7.47 -20.15 4.03
N ASN A 63 -6.71 -19.94 5.10
CA ASN A 63 -6.84 -18.81 6.04
C ASN A 63 -5.80 -17.71 5.80
N CYS A 64 -5.10 -17.75 4.67
CA CYS A 64 -4.01 -16.83 4.32
C CYS A 64 -2.81 -16.80 5.28
N SER A 65 -2.65 -17.78 6.17
CA SER A 65 -1.46 -17.86 7.02
C SER A 65 -0.21 -18.17 6.19
N LEU A 66 0.91 -17.51 6.54
CA LEU A 66 2.22 -17.84 5.96
C LEU A 66 2.66 -19.23 6.39
N LEU A 67 3.11 -20.05 5.43
CA LEU A 67 3.77 -21.32 5.73
C LEU A 67 5.27 -21.15 6.03
N ASP A 68 5.87 -20.00 5.69
CA ASP A 68 7.28 -19.64 5.98
C ASP A 68 7.49 -18.11 5.96
N ASP A 69 8.28 -17.58 6.90
CA ASP A 69 8.54 -16.14 7.13
C ASP A 69 9.28 -15.41 5.97
N VAL A 70 9.89 -16.15 5.05
CA VAL A 70 10.75 -15.58 3.98
C VAL A 70 10.05 -15.43 2.63
N ASN A 71 8.96 -16.15 2.40
CA ASN A 71 8.15 -16.04 1.18
C ASN A 71 6.76 -15.60 1.58
N VAL A 72 6.57 -14.28 1.64
CA VAL A 72 5.37 -13.57 2.13
C VAL A 72 4.04 -14.10 1.56
N LEU A 73 4.01 -14.96 0.54
CA LEU A 73 2.79 -15.66 0.08
C LEU A 73 3.02 -17.08 -0.54
N GLY A 74 4.19 -17.71 -0.30
CA GLY A 74 4.45 -19.14 -0.52
C GLY A 74 4.02 -19.82 -1.85
N PRO A 75 3.70 -21.15 -1.83
CA PRO A 75 3.25 -21.95 -2.99
C PRO A 75 1.93 -21.48 -3.62
N VAL A 76 1.12 -20.72 -2.87
CA VAL A 76 -0.15 -20.18 -3.34
C VAL A 76 0.09 -19.16 -4.45
N LEU A 77 1.09 -18.28 -4.32
CA LEU A 77 1.51 -17.43 -5.45
C LEU A 77 2.04 -18.22 -6.63
N ASN A 78 2.48 -19.46 -6.43
CA ASN A 78 2.99 -20.28 -7.52
C ASN A 78 1.88 -20.86 -8.40
N MET A 79 0.66 -20.95 -7.89
CA MET A 79 -0.53 -21.41 -8.62
C MET A 79 -1.39 -20.23 -9.10
N GLY A 80 -2.03 -20.38 -10.25
CA GLY A 80 -3.07 -19.44 -10.70
C GLY A 80 -4.42 -19.81 -10.10
N SER A 81 -4.71 -19.34 -8.88
CA SER A 81 -5.96 -19.61 -8.17
C SER A 81 -6.66 -18.29 -7.78
N ARG A 82 -7.90 -18.39 -7.29
CA ARG A 82 -8.64 -17.20 -6.81
C ARG A 82 -7.98 -16.59 -5.57
N GLU A 83 -7.46 -17.44 -4.70
CA GLU A 83 -6.73 -17.06 -3.50
C GLU A 83 -5.43 -16.32 -3.85
N SER A 84 -4.70 -16.79 -4.86
CA SER A 84 -3.49 -16.10 -5.31
C SER A 84 -3.80 -14.77 -6.00
N ALA A 85 -4.90 -14.71 -6.76
CA ALA A 85 -5.38 -13.47 -7.35
C ALA A 85 -5.72 -12.41 -6.29
N PHE A 86 -6.44 -12.82 -5.24
CA PHE A 86 -6.76 -11.98 -4.10
C PHE A 86 -5.48 -11.50 -3.38
N ALA A 87 -4.55 -12.41 -3.11
CA ALA A 87 -3.31 -12.08 -2.41
C ALA A 87 -2.44 -11.07 -3.17
N HIS A 88 -2.31 -11.23 -4.50
CA HIS A 88 -1.62 -10.26 -5.36
C HIS A 88 -2.29 -8.87 -5.33
N ALA A 89 -3.62 -8.84 -5.46
CA ALA A 89 -4.37 -7.59 -5.40
C ALA A 89 -4.22 -6.91 -4.04
N LEU A 90 -4.35 -7.64 -2.94
CA LEU A 90 -4.26 -7.08 -1.60
C LEU A 90 -2.84 -6.62 -1.25
N ALA A 91 -1.80 -7.34 -1.67
CA ALA A 91 -0.41 -6.92 -1.52
C ALA A 91 -0.13 -5.59 -2.24
N ALA A 92 -0.57 -5.47 -3.50
CA ALA A 92 -0.44 -4.22 -4.25
C ALA A 92 -1.28 -3.09 -3.61
N ALA A 93 -2.48 -3.37 -3.13
CA ALA A 93 -3.29 -2.40 -2.41
C ALA A 93 -2.62 -1.92 -1.11
N GLY A 94 -2.03 -2.84 -0.34
CA GLY A 94 -1.34 -2.53 0.92
C GLY A 94 -0.14 -1.61 0.72
N VAL A 95 0.70 -1.88 -0.27
CA VAL A 95 1.85 -1.03 -0.60
C VAL A 95 1.38 0.35 -1.10
N ALA A 96 0.40 0.40 -2.00
CA ALA A 96 -0.13 1.67 -2.50
C ALA A 96 -0.72 2.53 -1.36
N TYR A 97 -1.49 1.89 -0.47
CA TYR A 97 -2.08 2.55 0.69
C TYR A 97 -1.02 3.13 1.63
N ALA A 98 -0.01 2.33 2.01
CA ALA A 98 1.03 2.76 2.93
C ALA A 98 1.88 3.91 2.35
N ILE A 99 2.26 3.83 1.07
CA ILE A 99 3.04 4.87 0.40
C ILE A 99 2.24 6.17 0.27
N SER A 100 0.98 6.09 -0.16
CA SER A 100 0.11 7.27 -0.27
C SER A 100 -0.06 8.00 1.05
N ARG A 101 -0.12 7.27 2.16
CA ARG A 101 -0.19 7.84 3.51
C ARG A 101 1.15 8.40 3.98
N ALA A 102 2.25 7.70 3.74
CA ALA A 102 3.59 8.18 4.08
C ALA A 102 3.92 9.52 3.38
N CYS A 103 3.46 9.70 2.13
CA CYS A 103 3.54 10.99 1.44
C CYS A 103 2.77 12.11 2.14
N LYS A 104 1.56 11.83 2.62
CA LYS A 104 0.73 12.79 3.36
C LYS A 104 1.38 13.16 4.70
N ASP A 105 1.96 12.18 5.36
CA ASP A 105 2.59 12.36 6.68
C ASP A 105 4.00 12.99 6.58
N GLY A 106 4.49 13.28 5.37
CA GLY A 106 5.78 13.91 5.14
C GLY A 106 6.99 13.01 5.41
N GLN A 107 6.79 11.69 5.42
CA GLN A 107 7.85 10.71 5.69
C GLN A 107 8.77 10.45 4.49
N LEU A 108 8.32 10.83 3.29
CA LEU A 108 9.01 10.55 2.02
C LEU A 108 9.48 11.85 1.38
N SER A 109 10.74 11.89 0.97
CA SER A 109 11.37 13.09 0.39
C SER A 109 10.85 13.45 -1.01
N SER A 110 10.38 12.45 -1.75
CA SER A 110 10.02 12.54 -3.17
C SER A 110 8.56 12.92 -3.43
N CYS A 111 7.73 13.00 -2.39
CA CYS A 111 6.31 13.29 -2.50
C CYS A 111 5.82 14.14 -1.33
N GLY A 112 4.58 14.63 -1.44
CA GLY A 112 3.90 15.35 -0.37
C GLY A 112 2.40 15.11 -0.45
N CYS A 113 1.62 16.04 0.06
CA CYS A 113 0.16 15.99 0.04
C CYS A 113 -0.42 15.78 -1.37
N SER A 114 -1.61 15.19 -1.43
CA SER A 114 -2.39 15.01 -2.65
C SER A 114 -2.56 16.31 -3.43
N ARG A 115 -2.32 16.26 -4.75
CA ARG A 115 -2.62 17.35 -5.70
C ARG A 115 -3.95 17.14 -6.44
N MET A 116 -4.83 16.30 -5.90
CA MET A 116 -6.09 15.97 -6.53
C MET A 116 -6.97 17.22 -6.67
N ARG A 117 -7.60 17.37 -7.85
CA ARG A 117 -8.50 18.47 -8.14
C ARG A 117 -9.73 18.39 -7.25
N ARG A 118 -10.28 19.57 -6.92
CA ARG A 118 -11.55 19.69 -6.21
C ARG A 118 -12.65 18.88 -6.91
N PRO A 119 -13.36 17.99 -6.20
CA PRO A 119 -14.52 17.28 -6.73
C PRO A 119 -15.64 18.24 -7.14
N LYS A 120 -16.30 17.98 -8.27
CA LYS A 120 -17.34 18.88 -8.83
C LYS A 120 -18.61 18.92 -7.98
N ASP A 121 -18.89 17.83 -7.29
CA ASP A 121 -20.00 17.59 -6.37
C ASP A 121 -19.77 18.19 -4.97
N LEU A 122 -18.56 18.68 -4.67
CA LEU A 122 -18.26 19.30 -3.38
C LEU A 122 -18.89 20.68 -3.27
N ARG A 123 -19.78 20.84 -2.27
CA ARG A 123 -20.41 22.10 -1.85
C ARG A 123 -19.49 23.30 -1.97
N LYS A 124 -19.87 24.31 -2.76
CA LYS A 124 -19.02 25.47 -3.13
C LYS A 124 -18.48 26.24 -1.93
N ASP A 125 -19.24 26.30 -0.85
CA ASP A 125 -18.89 26.97 0.41
C ASP A 125 -17.86 26.21 1.25
N TRP A 126 -17.63 24.92 0.97
CA TRP A 126 -16.60 24.14 1.67
C TRP A 126 -15.25 24.34 1.00
N VAL A 127 -14.20 24.56 1.78
CA VAL A 127 -12.84 24.76 1.28
C VAL A 127 -12.24 23.42 0.88
N TRP A 128 -11.74 23.32 -0.35
CA TRP A 128 -10.93 22.17 -0.78
C TRP A 128 -9.47 22.46 -0.46
N GLY A 129 -8.90 21.70 0.46
CA GLY A 129 -7.56 21.96 0.97
C GLY A 129 -7.18 21.02 2.10
N GLY A 130 -6.13 21.37 2.85
CA GLY A 130 -5.50 20.46 3.79
C GLY A 130 -4.58 19.46 3.10
N CYS A 131 -4.12 18.46 3.86
CA CYS A 131 -3.19 17.45 3.36
C CYS A 131 -3.90 16.10 3.21
N GLY A 132 -4.27 15.75 1.98
CA GLY A 132 -4.87 14.45 1.63
C GLY A 132 -3.85 13.39 1.25
N ASP A 133 -4.27 12.12 1.24
CA ASP A 133 -3.44 10.98 0.83
C ASP A 133 -3.03 11.10 -0.65
N ASN A 134 -1.75 10.90 -0.96
CA ASN A 134 -1.23 11.06 -2.32
C ASN A 134 -1.40 9.76 -3.15
N LEU A 135 -2.63 9.53 -3.60
CA LEU A 135 -3.05 8.33 -4.34
C LEU A 135 -2.31 8.15 -5.66
N GLU A 136 -2.05 9.23 -6.39
CA GLU A 136 -1.38 9.17 -7.69
C GLU A 136 0.08 8.70 -7.52
N TYR A 137 0.79 9.26 -6.54
CA TYR A 137 2.15 8.86 -6.25
C TYR A 137 2.22 7.40 -5.78
N GLY A 138 1.40 7.03 -4.79
CA GLY A 138 1.37 5.67 -4.26
C GLY A 138 1.02 4.63 -5.33
N HIS A 139 0.09 4.94 -6.24
CA HIS A 139 -0.21 4.09 -7.38
C HIS A 139 1.01 3.87 -8.29
N LYS A 140 1.67 4.95 -8.74
CA LYS A 140 2.81 4.89 -9.68
C LYS A 140 4.02 4.19 -9.07
N PHE A 141 4.35 4.52 -7.82
CA PHE A 141 5.44 3.86 -7.10
C PHE A 141 5.18 2.36 -6.97
N THR A 142 3.99 1.98 -6.50
CA THR A 142 3.61 0.58 -6.32
C THR A 142 3.60 -0.18 -7.63
N GLN A 143 3.10 0.42 -8.71
CA GLN A 143 3.18 -0.18 -10.04
C GLN A 143 4.64 -0.46 -10.43
N THR A 144 5.54 0.48 -10.18
CA THR A 144 6.97 0.32 -10.49
C THR A 144 7.61 -0.77 -9.64
N PHE A 145 7.31 -0.80 -8.34
CA PHE A 145 7.96 -1.68 -7.38
C PHE A 145 7.38 -3.10 -7.33
N VAL A 146 6.06 -3.28 -7.42
CA VAL A 146 5.41 -4.60 -7.32
C VAL A 146 5.39 -5.31 -8.67
N ASP A 147 5.15 -4.58 -9.78
CA ASP A 147 5.04 -5.23 -11.10
C ASP A 147 6.42 -5.62 -11.67
N ILE A 148 7.53 -5.11 -11.12
CA ILE A 148 8.87 -5.48 -11.61
C ILE A 148 9.15 -6.98 -11.43
N ILE A 149 8.58 -7.61 -10.40
CA ILE A 149 8.69 -9.06 -10.14
C ILE A 149 8.21 -9.86 -11.35
N GLU A 150 7.10 -9.42 -11.95
CA GLU A 150 6.49 -10.06 -13.10
C GLU A 150 7.17 -9.68 -14.43
N ARG A 151 7.74 -8.48 -14.51
CA ARG A 151 8.33 -7.94 -15.75
C ARG A 151 9.80 -8.31 -15.96
N GLU A 152 10.55 -8.58 -14.89
CA GLU A 152 11.97 -8.93 -14.99
C GLU A 152 12.19 -10.30 -15.65
N ARG A 153 11.22 -11.21 -15.54
CA ARG A 153 11.25 -12.54 -16.16
C ARG A 153 10.55 -12.49 -17.51
N ARG A 154 11.29 -12.77 -18.59
CA ARG A 154 10.71 -12.89 -19.94
C ARG A 154 10.24 -14.31 -20.18
N TYR A 155 8.93 -14.50 -20.30
CA TYR A 155 8.33 -15.78 -20.65
C TYR A 155 8.08 -15.88 -22.16
N LYS A 156 8.24 -17.08 -22.72
CA LYS A 156 7.88 -17.36 -24.11
C LYS A 156 6.37 -17.14 -24.33
N ARG A 157 6.01 -16.53 -25.45
CA ARG A 157 4.63 -16.22 -25.80
C ARG A 157 3.78 -17.50 -25.87
N GLY A 158 2.58 -17.46 -25.29
CA GLY A 158 1.63 -18.58 -25.25
C GLY A 158 1.89 -19.61 -24.16
N THR A 159 2.89 -19.42 -23.30
CA THR A 159 3.15 -20.34 -22.19
C THR A 159 2.23 -20.07 -21.00
N ARG A 160 1.95 -21.11 -20.20
CA ARG A 160 1.21 -20.98 -18.94
C ARG A 160 1.86 -19.96 -17.99
N SER A 161 3.20 -19.93 -17.95
CA SER A 161 3.95 -18.97 -17.14
C SER A 161 3.73 -17.53 -17.59
N GLN A 162 3.64 -17.27 -18.90
CA GLN A 162 3.26 -15.95 -19.40
C GLN A 162 1.84 -15.59 -18.98
N GLY A 163 0.87 -16.49 -19.17
CA GLY A 163 -0.53 -16.26 -18.78
C GLY A 163 -0.66 -15.93 -17.30
N LYS A 164 0.07 -16.64 -16.44
CA LYS A 164 0.12 -16.37 -15.01
C LYS A 164 0.73 -15.01 -14.70
N SER A 165 1.84 -14.65 -15.33
CA SER A 165 2.47 -13.34 -15.10
C SER A 165 1.55 -12.18 -15.49
N LEU A 166 0.82 -12.32 -16.60
CA LEU A 166 -0.20 -11.36 -17.02
C LEU A 166 -1.39 -11.29 -16.04
N MET A 167 -1.82 -12.43 -15.50
CA MET A 167 -2.84 -12.51 -14.45
C MET A 167 -2.38 -11.76 -13.19
N ASN A 168 -1.15 -11.99 -12.73
CA ASN A 168 -0.58 -11.32 -11.56
C ASN A 168 -0.52 -9.80 -11.75
N LEU A 169 -0.09 -9.32 -12.93
CA LEU A 169 -0.10 -7.89 -13.28
C LEU A 169 -1.52 -7.30 -13.25
N HIS A 170 -2.51 -8.04 -13.76
CA HIS A 170 -3.91 -7.63 -13.72
C HIS A 170 -4.42 -7.51 -12.28
N ASN A 171 -4.13 -8.50 -11.44
CA ASN A 171 -4.54 -8.52 -10.04
C ASN A 171 -3.89 -7.39 -9.24
N ASN A 172 -2.59 -7.15 -9.44
CA ASN A 172 -1.89 -6.02 -8.82
C ASN A 172 -2.56 -4.68 -9.18
N GLU A 173 -2.94 -4.50 -10.45
CA GLU A 173 -3.65 -3.31 -10.92
C GLU A 173 -5.04 -3.19 -10.30
N ALA A 174 -5.78 -4.28 -10.20
CA ALA A 174 -7.09 -4.31 -9.53
C ALA A 174 -6.97 -3.85 -8.07
N GLY A 175 -5.95 -4.32 -7.35
CA GLY A 175 -5.62 -3.89 -5.99
C GLY A 175 -5.34 -2.40 -5.87
N ARG A 176 -4.44 -1.87 -6.71
CA ARG A 176 -4.11 -0.43 -6.71
C ARG A 176 -5.34 0.43 -7.02
N ARG A 177 -6.18 0.01 -7.97
CA ARG A 177 -7.42 0.72 -8.32
C ARG A 177 -8.45 0.67 -7.20
N ALA A 178 -8.53 -0.40 -6.43
CA ALA A 178 -9.44 -0.50 -5.29
C ALA A 178 -9.15 0.59 -4.25
N VAL A 179 -7.87 0.83 -3.94
CA VAL A 179 -7.43 1.93 -3.03
C VAL A 179 -7.93 3.28 -3.55
N PHE A 180 -7.74 3.55 -4.84
CA PHE A 180 -8.19 4.80 -5.45
C PHE A 180 -9.72 4.93 -5.42
N LYS A 181 -10.44 3.87 -5.84
CA LYS A 181 -11.91 3.85 -5.94
C LYS A 181 -12.60 3.99 -4.58
N LYS A 182 -12.00 3.45 -3.52
CA LYS A 182 -12.52 3.54 -2.15
C LYS A 182 -12.12 4.82 -1.42
N SER A 183 -11.33 5.69 -2.04
CA SER A 183 -11.05 6.98 -1.44
C SER A 183 -12.30 7.88 -1.43
N LYS A 184 -12.42 8.70 -0.39
CA LYS A 184 -13.57 9.56 -0.12
C LYS A 184 -13.12 10.96 0.27
N VAL A 185 -14.00 11.93 0.01
CA VAL A 185 -13.84 13.27 0.55
C VAL A 185 -14.09 13.22 2.04
N THR A 186 -13.10 13.62 2.83
CA THR A 186 -13.21 13.76 4.28
C THR A 186 -13.08 15.22 4.65
N CYS A 187 -13.90 15.67 5.58
CA CYS A 187 -14.00 17.07 5.98
C CYS A 187 -13.79 17.25 7.47
N LYS A 188 -13.25 18.40 7.86
CA LYS A 188 -13.14 18.84 9.25
C LYS A 188 -13.83 20.18 9.44
N CYS A 189 -14.56 20.28 10.54
CA CYS A 189 -15.19 21.52 10.98
C CYS A 189 -14.22 22.38 11.79
N HIS A 190 -14.25 23.68 11.51
CA HIS A 190 -13.52 24.72 12.20
C HIS A 190 -14.52 25.78 12.68
N GLY A 191 -14.52 26.04 13.98
CA GLY A 191 -15.41 27.01 14.60
C GLY A 191 -15.32 26.95 16.13
N VAL A 192 -15.79 28.02 16.78
CA VAL A 192 -15.84 28.10 18.25
C VAL A 192 -16.72 26.96 18.77
N SER A 193 -16.26 26.28 19.83
CA SER A 193 -16.96 25.16 20.47
C SER A 193 -17.33 24.00 19.53
N GLY A 194 -16.54 23.76 18.47
CA GLY A 194 -16.77 22.65 17.53
C GLY A 194 -17.84 22.92 16.48
N SER A 195 -18.28 24.17 16.32
CA SER A 195 -19.17 24.57 15.23
C SER A 195 -18.51 24.39 13.85
N CYS A 196 -19.33 24.21 12.82
CA CYS A 196 -18.90 24.04 11.42
C CYS A 196 -19.04 25.35 10.61
N SER A 197 -18.64 26.48 11.19
CA SER A 197 -18.67 27.78 10.49
C SER A 197 -17.72 27.82 9.28
N LEU A 198 -16.63 27.06 9.34
CA LEU A 198 -15.72 26.83 8.24
C LEU A 198 -15.49 25.32 8.12
N ILE A 199 -15.57 24.79 6.90
CA ILE A 199 -15.34 23.36 6.64
C ILE A 199 -14.22 23.25 5.62
N THR A 200 -13.20 22.47 5.95
CA THR A 200 -12.09 22.13 5.05
C THR A 200 -12.15 20.65 4.72
N CYS A 201 -12.06 20.30 3.45
CA CYS A 201 -12.13 18.93 2.96
C CYS A 201 -10.93 18.56 2.11
N TRP A 202 -10.50 17.30 2.20
CA TRP A 202 -9.43 16.69 1.41
C TRP A 202 -9.80 15.29 0.94
N GLN A 203 -9.04 14.77 -0.03
CA GLN A 203 -9.13 13.37 -0.42
C GLN A 203 -8.46 12.47 0.63
N GLN A 204 -9.17 11.45 1.10
CA GLN A 204 -8.64 10.49 2.06
C GLN A 204 -9.02 9.06 1.66
N MET A 205 -8.11 8.11 1.83
CA MET A 205 -8.39 6.70 1.65
C MET A 205 -9.40 6.21 2.69
N ALA A 206 -10.28 5.27 2.31
CA ALA A 206 -11.06 4.50 3.27
C ALA A 206 -10.13 3.70 4.20
N SER A 207 -10.71 3.09 5.25
CA SER A 207 -9.93 2.15 6.06
C SER A 207 -9.43 0.99 5.19
N PHE A 208 -8.30 0.39 5.59
CA PHE A 208 -7.75 -0.74 4.83
C PHE A 208 -8.69 -1.96 4.84
N ARG A 209 -9.52 -2.11 5.89
CA ARG A 209 -10.63 -3.06 5.97
C ARG A 209 -11.63 -2.89 4.82
N GLU A 210 -12.15 -1.67 4.64
CA GLU A 210 -13.11 -1.36 3.56
C GLU A 210 -12.50 -1.60 2.15
N ILE A 211 -11.18 -1.47 2.02
CA ILE A 211 -10.45 -1.79 0.79
C ILE A 211 -10.39 -3.31 0.60
N GLY A 212 -10.01 -4.07 1.65
CA GLY A 212 -9.96 -5.53 1.63
C GLY A 212 -11.29 -6.16 1.25
N GLU A 213 -12.39 -5.68 1.85
CA GLU A 213 -13.77 -6.11 1.51
C GLU A 213 -14.12 -5.88 0.03
N ASN A 214 -13.55 -4.85 -0.60
CA ASN A 214 -13.81 -4.56 -2.01
C ASN A 214 -13.03 -5.44 -2.98
N VAL A 215 -11.86 -5.93 -2.55
CA VAL A 215 -10.98 -6.78 -3.36
C VAL A 215 -11.49 -8.22 -3.41
N ILE A 216 -12.37 -8.64 -2.49
CA ILE A 216 -12.93 -10.00 -2.39
C ILE A 216 -13.82 -10.40 -3.58
N ILE A 217 -14.18 -9.48 -4.48
CA ILE A 217 -15.11 -9.75 -5.56
C ILE A 217 -14.39 -10.38 -6.78
N PHE A 218 -13.97 -11.65 -6.64
CA PHE A 218 -13.68 -12.59 -7.74
C PHE A 218 -14.04 -14.04 -7.35
#